data_AF-A0A2A9EQ66-F1
#
_entry.id   AF-A0A2A9EQ66-F1
#
_cell.length_a   1.000
_cell.length_b   1.000
_cell.length_c   1.000
_cell.angle_alpha   90.00
_cell.angle_beta   90.00
_cell.angle_gamma   90.00
#
_symmetry.space_group_name_H-M   'P 1'
#
loop_
_entity.id
_entity.type
_entity.pdbx_description
1 polymer ?
#
loop_
_entity_poly.entity_id
_entity_poly.type
_entity_poly.pdbx_seq_one_letter_code
_entity_poly.pdbx_strand_id
1 'polypeptide(L)'
;MNASTFTQPAPVSNRPAEELLPAATAMGTVTLLVGDLDLMTRYYRDYVMLTVLRAEGNEVALGRNGLEIVVLRHDPSLPAGSPRSAGLFHTAILFEDRASLATVLASLAVHAPGTYVGSGDHDVSEAFYFTDPEGNGIELYYDRPRSTWEWVGGQVKMGTKWLDPNRFLAENLTDSAKELIATKDKPETGAADLAGALLGHVHLQVGDVPTAREFYVDKLGFEETTSLGNQALFVSAGGYHHHMAMNTWNSAGAGPRVPALGLGVVDIVLPTTEQVAAVNARLAGQGVATRHDGAVLRVNDPWNNLIEIRAAA
;
A
#
# COMPACT_ATOMS: atom_id res chain seq x y z
N MET A 1 5.57 -7.54 21.03
CA MET A 1 4.17 -8.02 21.08
C MET A 1 3.66 -7.99 22.51
N ASN A 2 2.84 -7.01 22.84
CA ASN A 2 1.87 -7.12 23.92
C ASN A 2 0.51 -7.10 23.22
N ALA A 3 -0.22 -8.22 23.27
CA ALA A 3 -1.60 -8.28 22.83
C ALA A 3 -2.45 -7.50 23.84
N SER A 4 -2.38 -6.16 23.77
CA SER A 4 -3.41 -5.32 24.35
C SER A 4 -4.71 -5.73 23.68
N THR A 5 -5.66 -6.18 24.48
CA THR A 5 -7.05 -6.43 24.08
C THR A 5 -7.65 -5.11 23.61
N PHE A 6 -7.36 -4.74 22.37
CA PHE A 6 -8.13 -3.76 21.64
C PHE A 6 -9.48 -4.41 21.38
N THR A 7 -10.50 -3.96 22.11
CA THR A 7 -11.89 -4.13 21.69
C THR A 7 -11.96 -3.76 20.21
N GLN A 8 -12.48 -4.66 19.37
CA GLN A 8 -12.67 -4.36 17.96
C GLN A 8 -13.43 -3.02 17.87
N PRO A 9 -12.90 -2.01 17.18
CA PRO A 9 -13.68 -0.81 16.94
C PRO A 9 -14.95 -1.22 16.20
N ALA A 10 -16.09 -0.68 16.64
CA ALA A 10 -17.36 -0.92 15.96
C ALA A 10 -17.23 -0.57 14.47
N PRO A 11 -17.97 -1.26 13.58
CA PRO A 11 -18.06 -0.86 12.17
C PRO A 11 -18.31 0.64 12.05
N VAL A 12 -17.58 1.30 11.16
CA VAL A 12 -17.75 2.75 10.91
C VAL A 12 -18.99 3.00 10.04
N SER A 13 -19.47 1.96 9.34
CA SER A 13 -20.69 1.93 8.56
C SER A 13 -21.85 1.24 9.30
N ASN A 14 -23.09 1.57 8.92
CA ASN A 14 -24.29 0.89 9.42
C ASN A 14 -24.60 -0.43 8.68
N ARG A 15 -23.62 -0.99 7.95
CA ARG A 15 -23.82 -2.21 7.17
C ARG A 15 -23.80 -3.44 8.07
N PRO A 16 -24.52 -4.51 7.69
CA PRO A 16 -24.46 -5.78 8.41
C PRO A 16 -23.03 -6.34 8.43
N ALA A 17 -22.60 -6.93 9.54
CA ALA A 17 -21.22 -7.42 9.70
C ALA A 17 -20.86 -8.51 8.67
N GLU A 18 -21.83 -9.32 8.25
CA GLU A 18 -21.69 -10.33 7.20
C GLU A 18 -21.40 -9.74 5.81
N GLU A 19 -21.73 -8.47 5.58
CA GLU A 19 -21.42 -7.77 4.33
C GLU A 19 -20.06 -7.09 4.36
N LEU A 20 -19.39 -7.06 5.51
CA LEU A 20 -18.12 -6.38 5.68
C LEU A 20 -16.93 -7.35 5.59
N LEU A 21 -15.75 -6.79 5.34
CA LEU A 21 -14.50 -7.47 5.54
C LEU A 21 -14.16 -7.53 7.04
N PRO A 22 -13.51 -8.61 7.51
CA PRO A 22 -13.13 -8.76 8.91
C PRO A 22 -12.28 -7.59 9.40
N ALA A 23 -12.44 -7.17 10.66
CA ALA A 23 -11.67 -6.05 11.23
C ALA A 23 -10.15 -6.26 11.22
N ALA A 24 -9.69 -7.52 11.21
CA ALA A 24 -8.28 -7.90 11.12
C ALA A 24 -7.81 -8.15 9.68
N THR A 25 -8.53 -7.63 8.68
CA THR A 25 -8.04 -7.57 7.29
C THR A 25 -6.78 -6.72 7.24
N ALA A 26 -5.79 -7.17 6.48
CA ALA A 26 -4.55 -6.47 6.23
C ALA A 26 -4.21 -6.47 4.74
N MET A 27 -3.30 -5.58 4.33
CA MET A 27 -2.70 -5.67 3.01
C MET A 27 -1.56 -6.72 3.04
N GLY A 28 -1.51 -7.54 2.00
CA GLY A 28 -0.40 -8.46 1.75
C GLY A 28 0.72 -7.78 0.98
N THR A 29 1.31 -8.47 0.02
CA THR A 29 2.32 -7.88 -0.87
C THR A 29 1.68 -7.15 -2.05
N VAL A 30 2.32 -6.09 -2.54
CA VAL A 30 2.04 -5.59 -3.89
C VAL A 30 3.00 -6.28 -4.88
N THR A 31 2.50 -6.72 -6.03
CA THR A 31 3.38 -7.14 -7.14
C THR A 31 3.50 -6.01 -8.15
N LEU A 32 4.73 -5.65 -8.51
CA LEU A 32 5.05 -4.74 -9.60
C LEU A 32 5.62 -5.52 -10.78
N LEU A 33 5.07 -5.29 -11.97
CA LEU A 33 5.62 -5.74 -13.24
C LEU A 33 6.69 -4.76 -13.68
N VAL A 34 7.94 -5.22 -13.79
CA VAL A 34 9.11 -4.36 -14.01
C VAL A 34 9.84 -4.71 -15.30
N GLY A 35 10.39 -3.67 -15.94
CA GLY A 35 11.18 -3.80 -17.17
C GLY A 35 12.67 -4.06 -16.93
N ASP A 36 13.22 -3.56 -15.82
CA ASP A 36 14.60 -3.77 -15.37
C ASP A 36 14.61 -4.24 -13.91
N LEU A 37 14.62 -5.56 -13.72
CA LEU A 37 14.59 -6.19 -12.39
C LEU A 37 15.78 -5.81 -11.53
N ASP A 38 16.97 -5.65 -12.11
CA ASP A 38 18.19 -5.32 -11.38
C ASP A 38 18.16 -3.88 -10.89
N LEU A 39 17.70 -2.94 -11.74
CA LEU A 39 17.53 -1.54 -11.37
C LEU A 39 16.51 -1.40 -10.22
N MET A 40 15.36 -2.04 -10.37
CA MET A 40 14.29 -1.97 -9.38
C MET A 40 14.70 -2.65 -8.07
N THR A 41 15.36 -3.81 -8.14
CA THR A 41 15.88 -4.50 -6.94
C THR A 41 16.89 -3.62 -6.20
N ARG A 42 17.85 -3.00 -6.90
CA ARG A 42 18.81 -2.07 -6.28
C ARG A 42 18.09 -0.89 -5.62
N TYR A 43 17.10 -0.28 -6.28
CA TYR A 43 16.38 0.85 -5.71
C TYR A 43 15.68 0.48 -4.38
N TYR A 44 14.89 -0.59 -4.38
CA TYR A 44 14.17 -1.02 -3.17
C TYR A 44 15.11 -1.55 -2.09
N ARG A 45 16.16 -2.28 -2.45
CA ARG A 45 17.11 -2.85 -1.49
C ARG A 45 18.04 -1.80 -0.90
N ASP A 46 18.67 -0.99 -1.74
CA ASP A 46 19.77 -0.12 -1.33
C ASP A 46 19.27 1.24 -0.85
N TYR A 47 18.23 1.80 -1.47
CA TYR A 47 17.79 3.17 -1.19
C TYR A 47 16.55 3.22 -0.31
N VAL A 48 15.55 2.38 -0.60
CA VAL A 48 14.39 2.19 0.31
C VAL A 48 14.75 1.31 1.51
N MET A 49 15.93 0.66 1.47
CA MET A 49 16.49 -0.15 2.56
C MET A 49 15.58 -1.33 2.96
N LEU A 50 15.00 -2.01 1.96
CA LEU A 50 14.36 -3.30 2.14
C LEU A 50 15.37 -4.44 2.03
N THR A 51 15.04 -5.59 2.58
CA THR A 51 15.82 -6.81 2.46
C THR A 51 15.24 -7.69 1.37
N VAL A 52 16.09 -8.30 0.54
CA VAL A 52 15.68 -9.36 -0.38
C VAL A 52 15.36 -10.61 0.45
N LEU A 53 14.09 -11.00 0.48
CA LEU A 53 13.61 -12.17 1.24
C LEU A 53 13.57 -13.43 0.38
N ARG A 54 13.30 -13.26 -0.91
CA ARG A 54 13.26 -14.33 -1.91
C ARG A 54 13.69 -13.79 -3.27
N ALA A 55 14.47 -14.56 -4.01
CA ALA A 55 14.88 -14.24 -5.38
C ALA A 55 14.87 -15.55 -6.19
N GLU A 56 13.86 -15.72 -7.04
CA GLU A 56 13.59 -16.98 -7.75
C GLU A 56 13.08 -16.71 -9.15
N GLY A 57 13.72 -17.30 -10.16
CA GLY A 57 13.31 -17.15 -11.55
C GLY A 57 13.34 -15.68 -12.00
N ASN A 58 12.18 -15.14 -12.37
CA ASN A 58 11.99 -13.76 -12.80
C ASN A 58 11.39 -12.87 -11.70
N GLU A 59 11.40 -13.31 -10.44
CA GLU A 59 10.84 -12.57 -9.31
C GLU A 59 11.85 -12.30 -8.18
N VAL A 60 11.73 -11.13 -7.56
CA VAL A 60 12.42 -10.77 -6.32
C VAL A 60 11.39 -10.21 -5.34
N ALA A 61 11.24 -10.85 -4.18
CA ALA A 61 10.43 -10.34 -3.08
C ALA A 61 11.31 -9.58 -2.09
N LEU A 62 10.93 -8.34 -1.80
CA LEU A 62 11.60 -7.46 -0.85
C LEU A 62 10.66 -7.09 0.29
N GLY A 63 11.23 -6.92 1.48
CA GLY A 63 10.47 -6.65 2.67
C GLY A 63 11.32 -6.30 3.87
N ARG A 64 10.74 -6.37 5.07
CA ARG A 64 11.45 -6.11 6.33
C ARG A 64 10.98 -7.07 7.41
N ASN A 65 11.89 -7.51 8.28
CA ASN A 65 11.61 -8.47 9.36
C ASN A 65 10.91 -9.77 8.90
N GLY A 66 11.27 -10.24 7.70
CA GLY A 66 10.69 -11.45 7.10
C GLY A 66 9.29 -11.28 6.50
N LEU A 67 8.69 -10.08 6.57
CA LEU A 67 7.43 -9.77 5.90
C LEU A 67 7.71 -9.20 4.52
N GLU A 68 7.24 -9.90 3.48
CA GLU A 68 7.26 -9.38 2.10
C GLU A 68 6.35 -8.14 2.00
N ILE A 69 6.84 -7.09 1.32
CA ILE A 69 6.11 -5.81 1.11
C ILE A 69 5.85 -5.61 -0.39
N VAL A 70 6.89 -5.83 -1.21
CA VAL A 70 6.85 -5.69 -2.66
C VAL A 70 7.47 -6.92 -3.33
N VAL A 71 6.80 -7.44 -4.34
CA VAL A 71 7.33 -8.45 -5.26
C VAL A 71 7.57 -7.78 -6.61
N LEU A 72 8.81 -7.79 -7.08
CA LEU A 72 9.18 -7.34 -8.41
C LEU A 72 9.14 -8.55 -9.34
N ARG A 73 8.30 -8.51 -10.36
CA ARG A 73 8.20 -9.55 -11.40
C ARG A 73 8.67 -8.98 -12.72
N HIS A 74 9.75 -9.54 -13.27
CA HIS A 74 10.33 -9.09 -14.52
C HIS A 74 9.47 -9.53 -15.71
N ASP A 75 9.01 -8.54 -16.47
CA ASP A 75 8.33 -8.73 -17.75
C ASP A 75 8.67 -7.58 -18.72
N PRO A 76 9.88 -7.62 -19.32
CA PRO A 76 10.36 -6.55 -20.20
C PRO A 76 9.63 -6.51 -21.55
N SER A 77 8.70 -7.44 -21.79
CA SER A 77 7.88 -7.46 -23.00
C SER A 77 6.70 -6.48 -22.93
N LEU A 78 6.35 -6.04 -21.72
CA LEU A 78 5.24 -5.11 -21.50
C LEU A 78 5.64 -3.67 -21.86
N PRO A 79 4.72 -2.88 -22.43
CA PRO A 79 4.96 -1.46 -22.62
C PRO A 79 4.98 -0.73 -21.28
N ALA A 80 5.60 0.44 -21.24
CA ALA A 80 5.50 1.35 -20.11
C ALA A 80 4.03 1.74 -19.84
N GLY A 81 3.67 1.88 -18.57
CA GLY A 81 2.35 2.36 -18.17
C GLY A 81 2.10 3.81 -18.60
N SER A 82 0.85 4.15 -18.88
CA SER A 82 0.45 5.55 -19.11
C SER A 82 0.04 6.20 -17.79
N PRO A 83 0.55 7.40 -17.45
CA PRO A 83 0.13 8.13 -16.25
C PRO A 83 -1.37 8.46 -16.24
N ARG A 84 -2.05 8.40 -17.39
CA ARG A 84 -3.48 8.71 -17.54
C ARG A 84 -4.38 7.46 -17.52
N SER A 85 -3.80 6.26 -17.44
CA SER A 85 -4.55 5.01 -17.39
C SER A 85 -4.87 4.60 -15.95
N ALA A 86 -5.88 3.76 -15.76
CA ALA A 86 -6.13 3.15 -14.46
C ALA A 86 -4.99 2.20 -14.05
N GLY A 87 -4.71 2.10 -12.75
CA GLY A 87 -3.61 1.30 -12.21
C GLY A 87 -3.11 1.83 -10.87
N LEU A 88 -1.84 1.56 -10.57
CA LEU A 88 -1.19 2.04 -9.36
C LEU A 88 -1.06 3.57 -9.39
N PHE A 89 -1.47 4.22 -8.31
CA PHE A 89 -1.04 5.58 -7.99
C PHE A 89 0.18 5.52 -7.09
N HIS A 90 0.10 4.82 -5.95
CA HIS A 90 1.27 4.49 -5.14
C HIS A 90 1.11 3.23 -4.28
N THR A 91 2.25 2.67 -3.91
CA THR A 91 2.41 1.66 -2.84
C THR A 91 2.84 2.36 -1.56
N ALA A 92 2.18 2.12 -0.43
CA ALA A 92 2.50 2.79 0.82
C ALA A 92 3.11 1.86 1.88
N ILE A 93 4.35 2.14 2.25
CA ILE A 93 5.12 1.38 3.23
C ILE A 93 4.98 2.07 4.60
N LEU A 94 4.35 1.37 5.54
CA LEU A 94 4.16 1.80 6.91
C LEU A 94 5.37 1.39 7.75
N PHE A 95 5.98 2.36 8.42
CA PHE A 95 7.08 2.14 9.37
C PHE A 95 6.56 2.09 10.81
N GLU A 96 7.13 1.18 11.61
CA GLU A 96 6.81 1.06 13.04
C GLU A 96 7.20 2.29 13.87
N ASP A 97 8.23 3.03 13.44
CA ASP A 97 8.69 4.24 14.10
C ASP A 97 9.22 5.31 13.15
N ARG A 98 9.23 6.55 13.65
CA ARG A 98 9.71 7.73 12.90
C ARG A 98 11.22 7.71 12.65
N ALA A 99 12.01 7.07 13.50
CA ALA A 99 13.47 7.04 13.37
C ALA A 99 13.90 6.18 12.17
N SER A 100 13.24 5.05 11.98
CA SER A 100 13.44 4.15 10.85
C SER A 100 12.96 4.80 9.56
N LEU A 101 11.80 5.47 9.59
CA LEU A 101 11.33 6.29 8.47
C LEU A 101 12.36 7.37 8.11
N ALA A 102 12.82 8.17 9.09
CA ALA A 102 13.81 9.22 8.87
C ALA A 102 15.13 8.68 8.27
N THR A 103 15.55 7.49 8.69
CA THR A 103 16.74 6.83 8.14
C THR A 103 16.57 6.51 6.65
N VAL A 104 15.44 5.94 6.24
CA VAL A 104 15.16 5.65 4.84
C VAL A 104 15.02 6.94 4.01
N LEU A 105 14.36 7.97 4.55
CA LEU A 105 14.26 9.28 3.88
C LEU A 105 15.64 9.90 3.64
N ALA A 106 16.54 9.81 4.62
CA ALA A 106 17.90 10.31 4.47
C ALA A 106 18.72 9.48 3.47
N SER A 107 18.53 8.15 3.43
CA SER A 107 19.12 7.28 2.39
C SER A 107 18.68 7.71 0.99
N LEU A 108 17.37 7.88 0.77
CA LEU A 108 16.82 8.35 -0.51
C LEU A 108 17.32 9.75 -0.88
N ALA A 109 17.43 10.67 0.08
CA ALA A 109 17.96 12.00 -0.17
C ALA A 109 19.42 12.00 -0.63
N VAL A 110 20.24 11.05 -0.17
CA VAL A 110 21.65 10.91 -0.56
C VAL A 110 21.79 10.19 -1.90
N HIS A 111 21.07 9.08 -2.08
CA HIS A 111 21.32 8.15 -3.19
C HIS A 111 20.38 8.34 -4.39
N ALA A 112 19.17 8.86 -4.16
CA ALA A 112 18.16 9.04 -5.19
C ALA A 112 17.33 10.34 -5.02
N PRO A 113 17.94 11.52 -4.78
CA PRO A 113 17.21 12.76 -4.47
C PRO A 113 16.21 13.16 -5.55
N GLY A 114 16.47 12.80 -6.82
CA GLY A 114 15.57 13.08 -7.95
C GLY A 114 14.25 12.30 -7.93
N THR A 115 14.08 11.34 -7.01
CA THR A 115 12.84 10.56 -6.87
C THR A 115 11.83 11.19 -5.93
N TYR A 116 12.21 12.20 -5.14
CA TYR A 116 11.30 12.84 -4.18
C TYR A 116 10.24 13.69 -4.88
N VAL A 117 8.97 13.49 -4.48
CA VAL A 117 7.80 14.18 -5.04
C VAL A 117 7.24 15.21 -4.06
N GLY A 118 7.16 14.87 -2.77
CA GLY A 118 6.57 15.75 -1.75
C GLY A 118 6.30 15.06 -0.43
N SER A 119 5.67 15.78 0.49
CA SER A 119 5.35 15.31 1.84
C SER A 119 4.03 15.90 2.33
N GLY A 120 3.37 15.20 3.24
CA GLY A 120 2.09 15.62 3.80
C GLY A 120 1.86 15.08 5.21
N ASP A 121 1.28 15.91 6.06
CA ASP A 121 0.62 15.48 7.29
C ASP A 121 -0.88 15.37 7.01
N HIS A 122 -1.38 14.14 7.12
CA HIS A 122 -2.75 13.77 6.82
C HIS A 122 -3.65 13.73 8.05
N ASP A 123 -3.20 14.26 9.19
CA ASP A 123 -3.84 14.18 10.51
C ASP A 123 -3.91 12.77 11.12
N VAL A 124 -3.94 11.73 10.29
CA VAL A 124 -3.84 10.31 10.66
C VAL A 124 -2.43 9.74 10.49
N SER A 125 -1.64 10.32 9.58
CA SER A 125 -0.30 9.85 9.21
C SER A 125 0.61 10.99 8.78
N GLU A 126 1.92 10.74 8.85
CA GLU A 126 2.98 11.60 8.31
C GLU A 126 3.64 10.87 7.15
N ALA A 127 3.53 11.43 5.95
CA ALA A 127 3.82 10.73 4.71
C ALA A 127 4.80 11.49 3.81
N PHE A 128 5.62 10.74 3.09
CA PHE A 128 6.61 11.21 2.13
C PHE A 128 6.50 10.42 0.83
N TYR A 129 6.44 11.13 -0.29
CA TYR A 129 6.13 10.57 -1.59
C TYR A 129 7.35 10.57 -2.50
N PHE A 130 7.54 9.46 -3.19
CA PHE A 130 8.61 9.23 -4.15
C PHE A 130 8.07 8.59 -5.42
N THR A 131 8.89 8.60 -6.46
CA THR A 131 8.66 7.84 -7.69
C THR A 131 9.86 6.95 -7.94
N ASP A 132 9.62 5.64 -8.08
CA ASP A 132 10.69 4.69 -8.36
C ASP A 132 11.29 4.91 -9.77
N PRO A 133 12.40 4.22 -10.13
CA PRO A 133 13.05 4.39 -11.43
C PRO A 133 12.18 4.10 -12.66
N GLU A 134 11.09 3.34 -12.51
CA GLU A 134 10.15 3.01 -13.59
C GLU A 134 8.85 3.83 -13.55
N GLY A 135 8.74 4.78 -12.62
CA GLY A 135 7.62 5.71 -12.57
C GLY A 135 6.51 5.32 -11.60
N ASN A 136 6.66 4.26 -10.79
CA ASN A 136 5.62 3.91 -9.80
C ASN A 136 5.71 4.80 -8.57
N GLY A 137 4.56 5.27 -8.08
CA GLY A 137 4.50 6.04 -6.85
C GLY A 137 4.82 5.17 -5.63
N ILE A 138 5.54 5.75 -4.68
CA ILE A 138 5.82 5.17 -3.37
C ILE A 138 5.44 6.21 -2.32
N GLU A 139 4.75 5.77 -1.29
CA GLU A 139 4.56 6.52 -0.05
C GLU A 139 5.32 5.82 1.07
N LEU A 140 6.16 6.56 1.80
CA LEU A 140 6.80 6.10 3.02
C LEU A 140 6.19 6.88 4.17
N TYR A 141 5.57 6.21 5.13
CA TYR A 141 4.79 6.90 6.14
C TYR A 141 4.84 6.26 7.51
N TYR A 142 4.45 7.06 8.50
CA TYR A 142 4.27 6.66 9.88
C TYR A 142 2.85 7.04 10.34
N ASP A 143 2.16 6.09 10.95
CA ASP A 143 0.82 6.31 11.50
C ASP A 143 0.87 7.04 12.85
N ARG A 144 0.01 8.04 13.00
CA ARG A 144 -0.28 8.58 14.33
C ARG A 144 -1.06 7.53 15.13
N PRO A 145 -0.93 7.51 16.47
CA PRO A 145 -1.68 6.58 17.29
C PRO A 145 -3.17 6.68 16.98
N ARG A 146 -3.85 5.55 16.73
CA ARG A 146 -5.27 5.53 16.32
C ARG A 146 -6.20 6.27 17.29
N SER A 147 -5.84 6.33 18.57
CA SER A 147 -6.58 7.09 19.59
C SER A 147 -6.57 8.61 19.39
N THR A 148 -5.69 9.14 18.53
CA THR A 148 -5.65 10.57 18.19
C THR A 148 -6.44 10.89 16.93
N TRP A 149 -6.98 9.89 16.23
CA TRP A 149 -7.75 10.11 15.01
C TRP A 149 -9.14 10.63 15.34
N GLU A 150 -9.57 11.67 14.61
CA GLU A 150 -10.88 12.28 14.77
C GLU A 150 -11.86 11.66 13.75
N TRP A 151 -12.99 11.14 14.24
CA TRP A 151 -14.08 10.62 13.41
C TRP A 151 -15.30 11.52 13.54
N VAL A 152 -15.84 11.98 12.41
CA VAL A 152 -17.01 12.85 12.34
C VAL A 152 -18.00 12.25 11.35
N GLY A 153 -19.22 11.93 11.82
CA GLY A 153 -20.28 11.41 10.95
C GLY A 153 -19.94 10.08 10.26
N GLY A 154 -19.14 9.23 10.90
CA GLY A 154 -18.70 7.94 10.33
C GLY A 154 -17.48 8.07 9.40
N GLN A 155 -16.95 9.26 9.19
CA GLN A 155 -15.75 9.49 8.38
C GLN A 155 -14.54 9.87 9.23
N VAL A 156 -13.38 9.30 8.93
CA VAL A 156 -12.11 9.74 9.52
C VAL A 156 -11.71 11.06 8.87
N LYS A 157 -11.33 12.02 9.71
CA LYS A 157 -10.84 13.30 9.24
C LYS A 157 -9.41 13.15 8.77
N MET A 158 -9.19 13.45 7.50
CA MET A 158 -7.87 13.47 6.87
C MET A 158 -7.57 14.85 6.29
N GLY A 159 -6.37 15.35 6.58
CA GLY A 159 -5.87 16.63 6.11
C GLY A 159 -4.87 16.51 4.96
N THR A 160 -4.37 17.65 4.50
CA THR A 160 -3.18 17.73 3.63
C THR A 160 -2.39 18.95 4.04
N LYS A 161 -1.74 18.86 5.20
CA LYS A 161 -0.90 19.91 5.75
C LYS A 161 0.53 19.71 5.24
N TRP A 162 1.24 20.80 5.02
CA TRP A 162 2.66 20.71 4.67
C TRP A 162 3.44 20.12 5.85
N LEU A 163 4.21 19.08 5.57
CA LEU A 163 5.14 18.45 6.50
C LEU A 163 6.56 18.78 6.04
N ASP A 164 7.34 19.52 6.84
CA ASP A 164 8.71 19.88 6.47
C ASP A 164 9.63 18.64 6.57
N PRO A 165 10.15 18.11 5.44
CA PRO A 165 11.02 16.93 5.45
C PRO A 165 12.35 17.19 6.16
N ASN A 166 12.90 18.41 6.07
CA ASN A 166 14.17 18.72 6.73
C ASN A 166 14.01 18.76 8.24
N ARG A 167 12.89 19.33 8.71
CA ARG A 167 12.54 19.32 10.12
C ARG A 167 12.31 17.91 10.63
N PHE A 168 11.55 17.09 9.89
CA PHE A 168 11.32 15.70 10.26
C PHE A 168 12.64 14.91 10.40
N LEU A 169 13.56 15.07 9.44
CA LEU A 169 14.89 14.48 9.51
C LEU A 169 15.69 15.00 10.72
N ALA A 170 15.69 16.31 10.97
CA ALA A 170 16.43 16.90 12.09
C ALA A 170 15.92 16.41 13.46
N GLU A 171 14.62 16.13 13.58
CA GLU A 171 14.00 15.68 14.83
C GLU A 171 14.12 14.16 15.06
N ASN A 172 14.22 13.35 14.00
CA ASN A 172 14.09 11.88 14.09
C ASN A 172 15.32 11.08 13.64
N LEU A 173 16.26 11.69 12.91
CA LEU A 173 17.45 10.98 12.42
C LEU A 173 18.47 10.78 13.55
N THR A 174 18.84 9.52 13.80
CA THR A 174 19.83 9.16 14.83
C THR A 174 21.27 9.29 14.31
N ASP A 175 22.25 9.36 15.21
CA ASP A 175 23.66 9.39 14.79
C ASP A 175 24.10 8.06 14.15
N SER A 176 23.61 6.92 14.63
CA SER A 176 23.84 5.62 14.00
C SER A 176 23.33 5.55 12.57
N ALA A 177 22.18 6.18 12.29
CA ALA A 177 21.63 6.26 10.94
C ALA A 177 22.52 7.08 10.00
N LYS A 178 23.14 8.18 10.49
CA LYS A 178 24.07 8.99 9.68
C LYS A 178 25.31 8.20 9.27
N GLU A 179 25.85 7.38 10.17
CA GLU A 179 26.98 6.50 9.86
C GLU A 179 26.60 5.45 8.81
N LEU A 180 25.41 4.85 8.95
CA LEU A 180 24.89 3.87 8.01
C LEU A 180 24.77 4.43 6.59
N ILE A 181 24.28 5.65 6.45
CA ILE A 181 24.10 6.31 5.14
C ILE A 181 25.45 6.83 4.59
N ALA A 182 26.41 7.15 5.45
CA ALA A 182 27.73 7.63 5.03
C ALA A 182 28.61 6.54 4.39
N THR A 183 28.38 5.26 4.72
CA THR A 183 29.13 4.14 4.14
C THR A 183 28.55 3.75 2.78
N LYS A 184 29.14 4.26 1.70
CA LYS A 184 28.72 3.99 0.31
C LYS A 184 28.72 2.51 -0.12
N ASP A 185 29.39 1.64 0.62
CA ASP A 185 29.80 0.33 0.07
C ASP A 185 29.12 -0.90 0.72
N LYS A 186 28.24 -0.76 1.73
CA LYS A 186 27.54 -1.93 2.35
C LYS A 186 26.13 -1.62 2.88
N PRO A 187 25.11 -1.50 2.01
CA PRO A 187 23.71 -1.36 2.45
C PRO A 187 23.15 -2.61 3.14
N GLU A 188 23.71 -3.79 2.88
CA GLU A 188 23.14 -5.06 3.35
C GLU A 188 23.12 -5.25 4.87
N THR A 189 24.03 -4.61 5.62
CA THR A 189 24.14 -4.84 7.07
C THR A 189 23.25 -3.94 7.92
N GLY A 190 22.83 -2.77 7.42
CA GLY A 190 22.10 -1.80 8.26
C GLY A 190 20.59 -1.76 8.10
N ALA A 191 20.03 -2.33 7.03
CA ALA A 191 18.58 -2.51 6.91
C ALA A 191 18.01 -3.44 7.99
N ALA A 192 18.83 -4.36 8.52
CA ALA A 192 18.44 -5.32 9.56
C ALA A 192 18.26 -4.69 10.95
N ASP A 193 18.87 -3.54 11.22
CA ASP A 193 18.79 -2.87 12.52
C ASP A 193 17.64 -1.85 12.61
N LEU A 194 16.91 -1.64 11.50
CA LEU A 194 15.73 -0.78 11.47
C LEU A 194 14.50 -1.50 11.99
N ALA A 195 13.58 -0.74 12.62
CA ALA A 195 12.30 -1.28 13.05
C ALA A 195 11.47 -1.77 11.85
N GLY A 196 10.47 -2.61 12.16
CA GLY A 196 9.65 -3.26 11.15
C GLY A 196 8.94 -2.27 10.22
N ALA A 197 8.64 -2.77 9.03
CA ALA A 197 7.79 -2.09 8.08
C ALA A 197 6.88 -3.12 7.41
N LEU A 198 5.73 -2.66 6.95
CA LEU A 198 4.75 -3.49 6.25
C LEU A 198 4.09 -2.68 5.11
N LEU A 199 3.37 -3.37 4.22
CA LEU A 199 2.50 -2.68 3.26
C LEU A 199 1.26 -2.19 4.01
N GLY A 200 1.13 -0.88 4.16
CA GLY A 200 0.02 -0.28 4.89
C GLY A 200 -1.22 -0.12 4.01
N HIS A 201 -1.03 0.51 2.85
CA HIS A 201 -2.10 0.66 1.86
C HIS A 201 -1.62 0.65 0.41
N VAL A 202 -2.56 0.40 -0.49
CA VAL A 202 -2.37 0.57 -1.94
C VAL A 202 -3.35 1.62 -2.45
N HIS A 203 -2.83 2.64 -3.10
CA HIS A 203 -3.65 3.67 -3.74
C HIS A 203 -3.67 3.43 -5.24
N LEU A 204 -4.86 3.26 -5.78
CA LEU A 204 -5.13 3.13 -7.20
C LEU A 204 -5.60 4.45 -7.79
N GLN A 205 -5.24 4.68 -9.04
CA GLN A 205 -5.92 5.67 -9.86
C GLN A 205 -6.91 4.94 -10.79
N VAL A 206 -8.14 5.44 -10.83
CA VAL A 206 -9.32 4.82 -11.46
C VAL A 206 -10.05 5.83 -12.36
N GLY A 207 -11.01 5.34 -13.14
CA GLY A 207 -11.81 6.16 -14.06
C GLY A 207 -12.83 7.06 -13.37
N ASP A 208 -13.51 6.55 -12.35
CA ASP A 208 -14.55 7.27 -11.61
C ASP A 208 -14.77 6.67 -10.21
N VAL A 209 -15.08 7.55 -9.25
CA VAL A 209 -15.30 7.15 -7.84
C VAL A 209 -16.57 6.31 -7.63
N PRO A 210 -17.73 6.59 -8.27
CA PRO A 210 -18.94 5.79 -8.06
C PRO A 210 -18.75 4.30 -8.39
N THR A 211 -18.12 3.98 -9.51
CA THR A 211 -17.82 2.60 -9.91
C THR A 211 -16.84 1.93 -8.93
N ALA A 212 -15.87 2.69 -8.42
CA ALA A 212 -14.93 2.19 -7.41
C ALA A 212 -15.66 1.89 -6.11
N ARG A 213 -16.60 2.75 -5.71
CA ARG A 213 -17.41 2.56 -4.51
C ARG A 213 -18.28 1.31 -4.62
N GLU A 214 -18.97 1.13 -5.74
CA GLU A 214 -19.79 -0.05 -6.00
C GLU A 214 -18.97 -1.35 -5.87
N PHE A 215 -17.75 -1.35 -6.40
CA PHE A 215 -16.88 -2.52 -6.30
C PHE A 215 -16.27 -2.71 -4.91
N TYR A 216 -15.52 -1.74 -4.40
CA TYR A 216 -14.71 -1.90 -3.20
C TYR A 216 -15.52 -1.87 -1.91
N VAL A 217 -16.59 -1.07 -1.87
CA VAL A 217 -17.48 -0.99 -0.70
C VAL A 217 -18.59 -2.03 -0.86
N ASP A 218 -19.47 -1.87 -1.85
CA ASP A 218 -20.73 -2.62 -1.87
C ASP A 218 -20.53 -4.11 -2.21
N LYS A 219 -19.66 -4.43 -3.18
CA LYS A 219 -19.37 -5.81 -3.60
C LYS A 219 -18.31 -6.50 -2.74
N LEU A 220 -17.14 -5.88 -2.61
CA LEU A 220 -15.99 -6.49 -1.94
C LEU A 220 -16.13 -6.46 -0.42
N GLY A 221 -16.78 -5.45 0.16
CA GLY A 221 -17.12 -5.38 1.58
C GLY A 221 -16.18 -4.53 2.44
N PHE A 222 -15.33 -3.67 1.87
CA PHE A 222 -14.71 -2.65 2.70
C PHE A 222 -15.75 -1.63 3.22
N GLU A 223 -15.38 -0.89 4.24
CA GLU A 223 -16.08 0.28 4.70
C GLU A 223 -15.46 1.53 4.06
N GLU A 224 -16.29 2.47 3.63
CA GLU A 224 -15.82 3.82 3.26
C GLU A 224 -15.43 4.56 4.54
N THR A 225 -14.16 4.93 4.64
CA THR A 225 -13.61 5.63 5.80
C THR A 225 -13.57 7.13 5.58
N THR A 226 -13.31 7.57 4.36
CA THR A 226 -13.42 8.98 3.96
C THR A 226 -13.52 9.10 2.44
N SER A 227 -13.96 10.25 1.95
CA SER A 227 -14.08 10.52 0.52
C SER A 227 -13.90 12.00 0.20
N LEU A 228 -13.38 12.28 -0.99
CA LEU A 228 -13.21 13.64 -1.53
C LEU A 228 -14.17 13.87 -2.70
N GLY A 229 -15.46 13.67 -2.43
CA GLY A 229 -16.50 13.74 -3.46
C GLY A 229 -16.19 12.78 -4.62
N ASN A 230 -16.16 13.31 -5.84
CA ASN A 230 -15.89 12.50 -7.04
C ASN A 230 -14.39 12.34 -7.35
N GLN A 231 -13.49 12.79 -6.48
CA GLN A 231 -12.04 12.78 -6.75
C GLN A 231 -11.29 11.62 -6.11
N ALA A 232 -11.72 11.17 -4.92
CA ALA A 232 -11.08 10.06 -4.23
C ALA A 232 -12.02 9.36 -3.24
N LEU A 233 -11.81 8.06 -3.08
CA LEU A 233 -12.48 7.18 -2.13
C LEU A 233 -11.43 6.42 -1.33
N PHE A 234 -11.59 6.39 -0.01
CA PHE A 234 -10.70 5.70 0.92
C PHE A 234 -11.50 4.63 1.65
N VAL A 235 -10.97 3.42 1.70
CA VAL A 235 -11.69 2.26 2.24
C VAL A 235 -10.83 1.41 3.15
N SER A 236 -11.42 0.87 4.21
CA SER A 236 -10.73 0.01 5.17
C SER A 236 -11.67 -1.02 5.80
N ALA A 237 -11.09 -1.93 6.57
CA ALA A 237 -11.83 -2.72 7.55
C ALA A 237 -11.32 -2.35 8.95
N GLY A 238 -12.12 -2.63 9.99
CA GLY A 238 -11.69 -2.52 11.38
C GLY A 238 -11.30 -1.12 11.82
N GLY A 239 -11.88 -0.09 11.20
CA GLY A 239 -11.66 1.33 11.54
C GLY A 239 -10.25 1.86 11.30
N TYR A 240 -9.46 1.20 10.44
CA TYR A 240 -8.20 1.77 9.93
C TYR A 240 -8.46 3.03 9.08
N HIS A 241 -7.46 3.87 8.80
CA HIS A 241 -7.71 5.08 7.99
C HIS A 241 -8.00 4.71 6.54
N HIS A 242 -7.26 3.77 5.94
CA HIS A 242 -7.55 3.10 4.66
C HIS A 242 -6.55 1.98 4.40
N HIS A 243 -7.03 0.84 3.90
CA HIS A 243 -6.18 -0.21 3.31
C HIS A 243 -6.03 0.00 1.80
N MET A 244 -7.06 0.57 1.17
CA MET A 244 -7.05 0.93 -0.24
C MET A 244 -7.64 2.31 -0.44
N ALA A 245 -7.14 3.00 -1.45
CA ALA A 245 -7.72 4.25 -1.92
C ALA A 245 -7.83 4.23 -3.45
N MET A 246 -8.83 4.94 -3.98
CA MET A 246 -9.10 5.03 -5.41
C MET A 246 -9.33 6.50 -5.76
N ASN A 247 -8.45 7.10 -6.56
CA ASN A 247 -8.57 8.49 -7.01
C ASN A 247 -8.78 8.61 -8.52
N THR A 248 -9.23 9.78 -8.98
CA THR A 248 -9.38 10.10 -10.41
C THR A 248 -8.40 11.17 -10.89
N TRP A 249 -7.41 11.55 -10.07
CA TRP A 249 -6.60 12.77 -10.27
C TRP A 249 -5.88 12.80 -11.62
N ASN A 250 -5.32 11.66 -12.04
CA ASN A 250 -4.65 11.53 -13.33
C ASN A 250 -5.47 10.77 -14.38
N SER A 251 -6.48 10.00 -13.95
CA SER A 251 -7.11 8.98 -14.78
C SER A 251 -8.63 9.15 -14.93
N ALA A 252 -9.18 10.32 -14.62
CA ALA A 252 -10.62 10.58 -14.80
C ALA A 252 -11.10 10.16 -16.21
N GLY A 253 -12.12 9.30 -16.25
CA GLY A 253 -12.67 8.73 -17.48
C GLY A 253 -11.90 7.55 -18.06
N ALA A 254 -10.83 7.06 -17.40
CA ALA A 254 -10.11 5.87 -17.83
C ALA A 254 -11.01 4.62 -17.74
N GLY A 255 -11.00 3.84 -18.82
CA GLY A 255 -11.60 2.50 -18.85
C GLY A 255 -10.65 1.42 -18.35
N PRO A 256 -11.01 0.14 -18.54
CA PRO A 256 -10.18 -0.99 -18.13
C PRO A 256 -8.77 -0.92 -18.72
N ARG A 257 -7.75 -1.15 -17.87
CA ARG A 257 -6.35 -1.12 -18.27
C ARG A 257 -6.01 -2.31 -19.16
N VAL A 258 -5.06 -2.08 -20.06
CA VAL A 258 -4.33 -3.14 -20.76
C VAL A 258 -3.05 -3.49 -19.99
N PRO A 259 -2.49 -4.71 -20.15
CA PRO A 259 -1.22 -5.07 -19.53
C PRO A 259 -0.11 -4.08 -19.87
N ALA A 260 0.56 -3.58 -18.85
CA ALA A 260 1.68 -2.65 -18.92
C ALA A 260 2.53 -2.78 -17.64
N LEU A 261 3.77 -2.28 -17.67
CA LEU A 261 4.60 -2.15 -16.49
C LEU A 261 3.89 -1.36 -15.37
N GLY A 262 4.30 -1.59 -14.13
CA GLY A 262 3.69 -1.06 -12.91
C GLY A 262 2.80 -2.08 -12.21
N LEU A 263 1.56 -1.74 -11.85
CA LEU A 263 0.72 -2.64 -11.04
C LEU A 263 0.52 -4.03 -11.67
N GLY A 264 0.97 -5.06 -10.96
CA GLY A 264 0.67 -6.46 -11.25
C GLY A 264 -0.50 -6.97 -10.42
N VAL A 265 -0.32 -7.03 -9.10
CA VAL A 265 -1.28 -7.65 -8.17
C VAL A 265 -1.37 -6.83 -6.88
N VAL A 266 -2.58 -6.69 -6.35
CA VAL A 266 -2.83 -6.25 -4.97
C VAL A 266 -3.28 -7.46 -4.15
N ASP A 267 -2.55 -7.78 -3.08
CA ASP A 267 -2.88 -8.88 -2.18
C ASP A 267 -3.61 -8.35 -0.92
N ILE A 268 -4.72 -8.98 -0.57
CA ILE A 268 -5.53 -8.70 0.63
C ILE A 268 -5.54 -9.96 1.49
N VAL A 269 -5.13 -9.81 2.74
CA VAL A 269 -5.05 -10.91 3.70
C VAL A 269 -6.22 -10.85 4.66
N LEU A 270 -7.00 -11.92 4.70
CA LEU A 270 -8.10 -12.12 5.64
C LEU A 270 -7.67 -13.08 6.76
N PRO A 271 -8.24 -12.98 7.96
CA PRO A 271 -7.85 -13.86 9.07
C PRO A 271 -8.02 -15.36 8.82
N THR A 272 -9.05 -15.80 8.08
CA THR A 272 -9.32 -17.23 7.87
C THR A 272 -9.79 -17.60 6.46
N THR A 273 -9.66 -18.88 6.12
CA THR A 273 -10.17 -19.47 4.87
C THR A 273 -11.68 -19.37 4.74
N GLU A 274 -12.43 -19.43 5.84
CA GLU A 274 -13.89 -19.27 5.85
C GLU A 274 -14.28 -17.85 5.44
N GLN A 275 -13.49 -16.86 5.84
CA GLN A 275 -13.72 -15.47 5.46
C GLN A 275 -13.42 -15.25 3.97
N VAL A 276 -12.37 -15.87 3.42
CA VAL A 276 -12.12 -15.87 1.96
C VAL A 276 -13.30 -16.50 1.21
N ALA A 277 -13.83 -17.63 1.70
CA ALA A 277 -15.00 -18.28 1.12
C ALA A 277 -16.26 -17.39 1.19
N ALA A 278 -16.46 -16.65 2.30
CA ALA A 278 -17.55 -15.70 2.44
C ALA A 278 -17.44 -14.54 1.44
N VAL A 279 -16.24 -13.98 1.23
CA VAL A 279 -16.01 -12.96 0.19
C VAL A 279 -16.31 -13.53 -1.20
N ASN A 280 -15.85 -14.74 -1.51
CA ASN A 280 -16.12 -15.39 -2.79
C ASN A 280 -17.63 -15.55 -3.04
N ALA A 281 -18.38 -16.04 -2.03
CA ALA A 281 -19.82 -16.19 -2.12
C ALA A 281 -20.54 -14.85 -2.31
N ARG A 282 -20.11 -13.81 -1.60
CA ARG A 282 -20.64 -12.44 -1.73
C ARG A 282 -20.43 -11.87 -3.12
N LEU A 283 -19.21 -11.98 -3.66
CA LEU A 283 -18.86 -11.52 -5.01
C LEU A 283 -19.67 -12.28 -6.07
N ALA A 284 -19.76 -13.62 -5.96
CA ALA A 284 -20.54 -14.44 -6.89
C ALA A 284 -22.04 -14.10 -6.84
N GLY A 285 -22.60 -13.89 -5.65
CA GLY A 285 -24.00 -13.49 -5.46
C GLY A 285 -24.34 -12.12 -6.08
N GLN A 286 -23.32 -11.28 -6.29
CA GLN A 286 -23.45 -9.97 -6.96
C GLN A 286 -23.00 -10.00 -8.43
N GLY A 287 -22.82 -11.20 -9.01
CA GLY A 287 -22.47 -11.37 -10.42
C GLY A 287 -21.03 -11.02 -10.79
N VAL A 288 -20.13 -10.90 -9.80
CA VAL A 288 -18.71 -10.65 -10.04
C VAL A 288 -18.01 -11.98 -10.34
N ALA A 289 -17.30 -12.03 -11.47
CA ALA A 289 -16.55 -13.22 -11.86
C ALA A 289 -15.29 -13.37 -10.98
N THR A 290 -15.16 -14.52 -10.32
CA THR A 290 -14.01 -14.86 -9.48
C THR A 290 -13.32 -16.13 -9.97
N ARG A 291 -12.05 -16.30 -9.58
CA ARG A 291 -11.24 -17.51 -9.83
C ARG A 291 -10.62 -17.94 -8.50
N HIS A 292 -10.84 -19.16 -8.04
CA HIS A 292 -10.29 -19.65 -6.77
C HIS A 292 -9.58 -20.98 -7.00
N ASP A 293 -8.30 -21.07 -6.62
CA ASP A 293 -7.48 -22.28 -6.79
C ASP A 293 -7.43 -23.17 -5.54
N GLY A 294 -8.22 -22.83 -4.52
CA GLY A 294 -8.25 -23.50 -3.22
C GLY A 294 -7.39 -22.82 -2.15
N ALA A 295 -6.49 -21.90 -2.53
CA ALA A 295 -5.67 -21.13 -1.60
C ALA A 295 -5.86 -19.61 -1.76
N VAL A 296 -5.99 -19.14 -3.00
CA VAL A 296 -6.03 -17.71 -3.36
C VAL A 296 -7.24 -17.42 -4.24
N LEU A 297 -8.12 -16.55 -3.76
CA LEU A 297 -9.24 -15.99 -4.51
C LEU A 297 -8.74 -14.83 -5.37
N ARG A 298 -9.06 -14.85 -6.66
CA ARG A 298 -8.69 -13.83 -7.65
C ARG A 298 -9.92 -13.18 -8.23
N VAL A 299 -9.91 -11.86 -8.26
CA VAL A 299 -10.95 -11.05 -8.88
C VAL A 299 -10.32 -9.86 -9.59
N ASN A 300 -10.88 -9.46 -10.73
CA ASN A 300 -10.50 -8.21 -11.37
C ASN A 300 -11.46 -7.12 -10.91
N ASP A 301 -10.91 -5.96 -10.54
CA ASP A 301 -11.73 -4.77 -10.35
C ASP A 301 -12.31 -4.28 -11.70
N PRO A 302 -13.17 -3.24 -11.69
CA PRO A 302 -13.76 -2.69 -12.92
C PRO A 302 -12.74 -2.14 -13.93
N TRP A 303 -11.49 -1.90 -13.51
CA TRP A 303 -10.40 -1.40 -14.34
C TRP A 303 -9.39 -2.48 -14.74
N ASN A 304 -9.69 -3.76 -14.52
CA ASN A 304 -8.78 -4.89 -14.73
C ASN A 304 -7.53 -4.90 -13.82
N ASN A 305 -7.55 -4.22 -12.67
CA ASN A 305 -6.56 -4.47 -11.62
C ASN A 305 -6.83 -5.83 -10.99
N LEU A 306 -5.80 -6.68 -10.89
CA LEU A 306 -5.92 -8.00 -10.27
C LEU A 306 -5.81 -7.87 -8.75
N ILE A 307 -6.87 -8.27 -8.06
CA ILE A 307 -6.92 -8.39 -6.61
C ILE A 307 -6.85 -9.88 -6.24
N GLU A 308 -5.88 -10.22 -5.42
CA GLU A 308 -5.75 -11.52 -4.76
C GLU A 308 -6.21 -11.40 -3.31
N ILE A 309 -6.94 -12.41 -2.84
CA ILE A 309 -7.47 -12.47 -1.48
C ILE A 309 -7.15 -13.86 -0.94
N ARG A 310 -6.44 -13.90 0.19
CA ARG A 310 -6.01 -15.14 0.83
C ARG A 310 -6.17 -15.09 2.34
N ALA A 311 -6.13 -16.26 2.96
CA ALA A 311 -6.07 -16.35 4.41
C ALA A 311 -4.66 -16.02 4.93
N ALA A 312 -4.57 -15.53 6.16
CA ALA A 312 -3.32 -15.51 6.91
C ALA A 312 -2.80 -16.96 7.08
N ALA A 313 -1.48 -17.12 7.01
CA ALA A 313 -0.81 -18.41 7.16
C ALA A 313 -0.83 -18.92 8.60
#